data_AF-A0A956TGY5-F1
#
_entry.id   AF-A0A956TGY5-F1
#
_cell.length_a   1.000
_cell.length_b   1.000
_cell.length_c   1.000
_cell.angle_alpha   90.00
_cell.angle_beta   90.00
_cell.angle_gamma   90.00
#
_symmetry.space_group_name_H-M   'P 1'
#
loop_
_entity.id
_entity.type
_entity.pdbx_description
1 polymer ?
#
loop_
_entity_poly.entity_id
_entity_poly.type
_entity_poly.pdbx_seq_one_letter_code
_entity_poly.pdbx_strand_id
1 'polypeptide(L)'
;MRRLSLAGHLLVAWLVVGLWWWWFALAPLPETTPEWVQAARSTCFGSLPNGLPEGYGWLTLVGSPLLMLTALVFLWPQELIADFRRLKASAAGRGVLVVLTILPAWLLLWGVQRVVTVTRDSASIFSANLEDSELPRDYPRGTQAAPPFVLVDQHGQTVTNQMLLGQKVILTFAFSHCQSVCPRLLATLDHALTDTRSRP
;
A
#
# COMPACT_ATOMS: atom_id res chain seq x y z
N MET A 1 42.71 11.68 -5.34
CA MET A 1 41.53 10.80 -5.51
C MET A 1 41.40 10.46 -7.00
N ARG A 2 41.58 9.19 -7.39
CA ARG A 2 41.36 8.78 -8.79
C ARG A 2 39.86 8.76 -9.07
N ARG A 3 39.44 9.36 -10.18
CA ARG A 3 38.02 9.50 -10.56
C ARG A 3 37.44 8.13 -10.94
N LEU A 4 36.16 7.91 -10.59
CA LEU A 4 35.40 6.76 -11.05
C LEU A 4 35.21 6.82 -12.58
N SER A 5 34.94 5.68 -13.20
CA SER A 5 34.47 5.66 -14.59
C SER A 5 33.07 6.30 -14.69
N LEU A 6 32.64 6.61 -15.92
CA LEU A 6 31.26 7.05 -16.16
C LEU A 6 30.24 6.02 -15.64
N ALA A 7 30.49 4.72 -15.84
CA ALA A 7 29.62 3.66 -15.35
C ALA A 7 29.53 3.63 -13.82
N GLY A 8 30.65 3.86 -13.12
CA GLY A 8 30.68 3.98 -11.66
C GLY A 8 29.85 5.17 -11.16
N HIS A 9 29.95 6.32 -11.82
CA HIS A 9 29.12 7.49 -11.50
C HIS A 9 27.63 7.24 -11.74
N LEU A 10 27.27 6.60 -12.85
CA LEU A 10 25.88 6.25 -13.17
C LEU A 10 25.30 5.26 -12.17
N LEU A 11 26.09 4.26 -11.73
CA LEU A 11 25.64 3.30 -10.71
C LEU A 11 25.36 3.97 -9.36
N VAL A 12 26.24 4.89 -8.93
CA VAL A 12 26.02 5.66 -7.69
C VAL A 12 24.78 6.54 -7.82
N ALA A 13 24.61 7.24 -8.95
CA ALA A 13 23.43 8.06 -9.20
C ALA A 13 22.14 7.22 -9.19
N TRP A 14 22.15 6.06 -9.85
CA TRP A 14 21.04 5.10 -9.86
C TRP A 14 20.66 4.67 -8.44
N LEU A 15 21.65 4.33 -7.60
CA LEU A 15 21.40 3.92 -6.21
C LEU A 15 20.78 5.08 -5.41
N VAL A 16 21.36 6.27 -5.49
CA VAL A 16 20.89 7.45 -4.73
C VAL A 16 19.45 7.81 -5.11
N VAL A 17 19.13 7.85 -6.41
CA VAL A 17 17.78 8.12 -6.90
C VAL A 17 16.81 7.02 -6.47
N GLY A 18 17.22 5.75 -6.56
CA GLY A 18 16.41 4.62 -6.13
C GLY A 18 16.07 4.65 -4.63
N LEU A 19 17.06 4.95 -3.78
CA LEU A 19 16.85 5.12 -2.34
C LEU A 19 15.95 6.31 -2.03
N TRP A 20 16.14 7.43 -2.74
CA TRP A 20 15.30 8.61 -2.56
C TRP A 20 13.85 8.32 -2.95
N TRP A 21 13.60 7.59 -4.04
CA TRP A 21 12.25 7.17 -4.42
C TRP A 21 11.61 6.20 -3.42
N TRP A 22 12.37 5.23 -2.92
CA TRP A 22 11.90 4.32 -1.87
C TRP A 22 11.48 5.07 -0.61
N TRP A 23 12.34 5.98 -0.14
CA TRP A 23 12.01 6.84 0.98
C TRP A 23 10.79 7.72 0.68
N PHE A 24 10.77 8.37 -0.48
CA PHE A 24 9.70 9.26 -0.88
C PHE A 24 8.37 8.52 -1.05
N ALA A 25 8.33 7.24 -1.41
CA ALA A 25 7.10 6.46 -1.49
C ALA A 25 6.60 5.98 -0.11
N LEU A 26 7.51 5.61 0.80
CA LEU A 26 7.15 4.92 2.05
C LEU A 26 7.18 5.81 3.31
N ALA A 27 7.80 6.99 3.26
CA ALA A 27 7.90 7.87 4.42
C ALA A 27 6.52 8.28 4.95
N PRO A 28 6.32 8.30 6.28
CA PRO A 28 5.06 8.76 6.86
C PRO A 28 4.82 10.22 6.50
N LEU A 29 3.57 10.54 6.14
CA LEU A 29 3.14 11.91 5.86
C LEU A 29 2.58 12.52 7.15
N PRO A 30 3.06 13.71 7.58
CA PRO A 30 2.42 14.43 8.67
C PRO A 30 1.01 14.91 8.26
N GLU A 31 0.15 15.20 9.24
CA GLU A 31 -1.21 15.68 8.98
C GLU A 31 -1.25 17.00 8.19
N THR A 32 -0.20 17.83 8.31
CA THR A 32 -0.05 19.10 7.59
C THR A 32 0.69 18.98 6.25
N THR A 33 0.65 17.80 5.61
CA THR A 33 1.33 17.57 4.34
C THR A 33 0.75 18.43 3.22
N PRO A 34 1.56 19.20 2.47
CA PRO A 34 1.10 19.96 1.32
C PRO A 34 0.41 19.08 0.28
N GLU A 35 -0.68 19.56 -0.32
CA GLU A 35 -1.49 18.79 -1.28
C GLU A 35 -0.68 18.27 -2.47
N TRP A 36 0.30 19.05 -2.95
CA TRP A 36 1.16 18.63 -4.06
C TRP A 36 2.00 17.40 -3.74
N VAL A 37 2.38 17.19 -2.48
CA VAL A 37 3.16 16.00 -2.06
C VAL A 37 2.29 14.75 -2.15
N GLN A 38 1.02 14.88 -1.73
CA GLN A 38 0.06 13.79 -1.81
C GLN A 38 -0.25 13.45 -3.28
N ALA A 39 -0.48 14.48 -4.10
CA ALA A 39 -0.71 14.33 -5.54
C ALA A 39 0.50 13.72 -6.27
N ALA A 40 1.72 14.12 -5.91
CA ALA A 40 2.93 13.56 -6.49
C ALA A 40 3.08 12.07 -6.15
N ARG A 41 2.80 11.66 -4.90
CA ARG A 41 2.83 10.26 -4.51
C ARG A 41 1.76 9.42 -5.21
N SER A 42 0.54 9.92 -5.26
CA SER A 42 -0.56 9.22 -5.94
C SER A 42 -0.30 9.09 -7.45
N THR A 43 0.29 10.10 -8.09
CA THR A 43 0.60 10.06 -9.52
C THR A 43 1.78 9.14 -9.85
N CYS A 44 2.85 9.18 -9.04
CA CYS A 44 4.08 8.43 -9.33
C CYS A 44 4.02 6.97 -8.89
N PHE A 45 3.30 6.66 -7.80
CA PHE A 45 3.31 5.33 -7.20
C PHE A 45 1.90 4.75 -7.00
N GLY A 46 0.85 5.52 -7.26
CA GLY A 46 -0.45 5.21 -6.69
C GLY A 46 -0.42 5.29 -5.16
N SER A 47 -1.57 5.49 -4.54
CA SER A 47 -1.65 5.51 -3.08
C SER A 47 -2.92 4.84 -2.62
N LEU A 48 -2.78 3.75 -1.89
CA LEU A 48 -3.86 3.16 -1.13
C LEU A 48 -4.28 4.10 0.02
N PRO A 49 -5.50 3.97 0.57
CA PRO A 49 -5.95 4.76 1.71
C PRO A 49 -5.04 4.67 2.96
N ASN A 50 -4.27 3.59 3.08
CA ASN A 50 -3.29 3.38 4.15
C ASN A 50 -1.90 4.00 3.86
N GLY A 51 -1.77 4.73 2.75
CA GLY A 51 -0.56 5.44 2.34
C GLY A 51 0.52 4.56 1.70
N LEU A 52 0.26 3.29 1.44
CA LEU A 52 1.19 2.40 0.72
C LEU A 52 0.98 2.50 -0.80
N PRO A 53 2.03 2.20 -1.61
CA PRO A 53 1.88 2.07 -3.05
C PRO A 53 0.87 0.99 -3.42
N GLU A 54 0.17 1.19 -4.54
CA GLU A 54 -0.70 0.19 -5.14
C GLU A 54 0.10 -0.81 -5.99
N GLY A 55 -0.57 -1.78 -6.62
CA GLY A 55 0.09 -2.84 -7.40
C GLY A 55 1.04 -2.31 -8.50
N TYR A 56 0.60 -1.31 -9.27
CA TYR A 56 1.44 -0.64 -10.27
C TYR A 56 2.61 0.12 -9.63
N GLY A 57 2.36 0.80 -8.52
CA GLY A 57 3.39 1.47 -7.73
C GLY A 57 4.54 0.55 -7.35
N TRP A 58 4.23 -0.62 -6.80
CA TRP A 58 5.23 -1.62 -6.44
C TRP A 58 6.01 -2.14 -7.65
N LEU A 59 5.33 -2.35 -8.77
CA LEU A 59 5.96 -2.74 -10.02
C LEU A 59 6.99 -1.69 -10.47
N THR A 60 6.66 -0.40 -10.42
CA THR A 60 7.57 0.68 -10.79
C THR A 60 8.71 0.85 -9.77
N LEU A 61 8.41 0.76 -8.47
CA LEU A 61 9.39 0.94 -7.39
C LEU A 61 10.48 -0.14 -7.37
N VAL A 62 10.13 -1.36 -7.79
CA VAL A 62 11.04 -2.53 -7.80
C VAL A 62 11.55 -2.82 -9.21
N GLY A 63 10.66 -2.87 -10.19
CA GLY A 63 10.96 -3.30 -11.55
C GLY A 63 11.83 -2.33 -12.32
N SER A 64 11.53 -1.02 -12.30
CA SER A 64 12.31 -0.03 -13.07
C SER A 64 13.77 0.05 -12.60
N PRO A 65 14.08 0.12 -11.30
CA PRO A 65 15.47 0.08 -10.85
C PRO A 65 16.19 -1.21 -11.22
N LEU A 66 15.54 -2.37 -11.09
CA LEU A 66 16.13 -3.67 -11.45
C LEU A 66 16.49 -3.76 -12.93
N LEU A 67 15.60 -3.30 -13.81
CA LEU A 67 15.86 -3.28 -15.25
C LEU A 67 17.05 -2.37 -15.59
N MET A 68 17.12 -1.18 -14.99
CA MET A 68 18.24 -0.27 -15.19
C MET A 68 19.56 -0.83 -14.64
N LEU A 69 19.55 -1.43 -13.45
CA LEU A 69 20.74 -2.09 -12.89
C LEU A 69 21.21 -3.23 -13.80
N THR A 70 20.28 -4.02 -14.31
CA THR A 70 20.57 -5.11 -15.25
C THR A 70 21.26 -4.53 -16.49
N ALA A 71 20.71 -3.47 -17.09
CA ALA A 71 21.34 -2.80 -18.23
C ALA A 71 22.77 -2.31 -17.89
N LEU A 72 22.97 -1.61 -16.76
CA LEU A 72 24.30 -1.12 -16.35
C LEU A 72 25.33 -2.25 -16.21
N VAL A 73 24.94 -3.38 -15.59
CA VAL A 73 25.82 -4.53 -15.38
C VAL A 73 26.14 -5.24 -16.70
N PHE A 74 25.17 -5.36 -17.61
CA PHE A 74 25.37 -6.02 -18.90
C PHE A 74 26.16 -5.15 -19.90
N LEU A 75 25.94 -3.83 -19.93
CA LEU A 75 26.63 -2.93 -20.85
C LEU A 75 28.07 -2.61 -20.42
N TRP A 76 28.35 -2.47 -19.11
CA TRP A 76 29.67 -2.05 -18.60
C TRP A 76 30.27 -2.96 -17.51
N PRO A 77 30.33 -4.29 -17.70
CA PRO A 77 30.79 -5.21 -16.66
C PRO A 77 32.25 -4.95 -16.26
N GLN A 78 33.13 -4.69 -17.23
CA GLN A 78 34.56 -4.53 -16.97
C GLN A 78 34.89 -3.24 -16.20
N GLU A 79 34.24 -2.13 -16.56
CA GLU A 79 34.42 -0.84 -15.89
C GLU A 79 33.93 -0.90 -14.44
N LEU A 80 32.77 -1.52 -14.20
CA LEU A 80 32.24 -1.71 -12.85
C LEU A 80 33.16 -2.57 -11.99
N ILE A 81 33.71 -3.66 -12.55
CA ILE A 81 34.67 -4.52 -11.84
C ILE A 81 35.97 -3.75 -11.53
N ALA A 82 36.47 -2.95 -12.48
CA ALA A 82 37.67 -2.14 -12.29
C ALA A 82 37.46 -1.10 -11.18
N ASP A 83 36.34 -0.39 -11.20
CA ASP A 83 35.98 0.59 -10.18
C ASP A 83 35.79 -0.05 -8.80
N PHE A 84 35.17 -1.22 -8.74
CA PHE A 84 35.04 -1.97 -7.49
C PHE A 84 36.39 -2.40 -6.90
N ARG A 85 37.32 -2.90 -7.73
CA ARG A 85 38.69 -3.22 -7.29
C ARG A 85 39.43 -1.98 -6.81
N ARG A 86 39.27 -0.84 -7.49
CA ARG A 86 39.87 0.46 -7.10
C ARG A 86 39.33 0.92 -5.74
N LEU A 87 38.02 0.82 -5.52
CA LEU A 87 37.41 1.18 -4.24
C LEU A 87 37.94 0.28 -3.11
N LYS A 88 38.02 -1.03 -3.32
CA LYS A 88 38.57 -1.97 -2.33
C LYS A 88 40.03 -1.71 -1.99
N ALA A 89 40.84 -1.25 -2.95
CA ALA A 89 42.27 -1.02 -2.76
C ALA A 89 42.61 0.16 -1.83
N SER A 90 41.64 1.04 -1.52
CA SER A 90 41.86 2.21 -0.66
C SER A 90 41.05 2.14 0.63
N ALA A 91 41.58 2.68 1.73
CA ALA A 91 40.84 2.77 3.00
C ALA A 91 39.56 3.63 2.86
N ALA A 92 39.66 4.77 2.17
CA ALA A 92 38.51 5.63 1.89
C ALA A 92 37.47 4.93 0.99
N GLY A 93 37.90 4.20 -0.05
CA GLY A 93 37.00 3.46 -0.92
C GLY A 93 36.31 2.28 -0.24
N ARG A 94 36.96 1.62 0.72
CA ARG A 94 36.30 0.64 1.61
C ARG A 94 35.19 1.29 2.44
N GLY A 95 35.41 2.49 2.98
CA GLY A 95 34.37 3.26 3.66
C GLY A 95 33.17 3.56 2.76
N VAL A 96 33.43 3.98 1.52
CA VAL A 96 32.37 4.20 0.51
C VAL A 96 31.59 2.91 0.22
N LEU A 97 32.27 1.77 0.06
CA LEU A 97 31.60 0.48 -0.16
C LEU A 97 30.72 0.08 1.02
N VAL A 98 31.17 0.32 2.25
CA VAL A 98 30.38 0.06 3.47
C VAL A 98 29.13 0.93 3.48
N VAL A 99 29.22 2.22 3.15
CA VAL A 99 28.05 3.10 3.06
C VAL A 99 27.09 2.64 1.96
N LEU A 100 27.62 2.28 0.78
CA LEU A 100 26.83 1.81 -0.36
C LEU A 100 26.12 0.47 -0.11
N THR A 101 26.54 -0.32 0.89
CA THR A 101 25.86 -1.57 1.25
C THR A 101 24.95 -1.40 2.46
N ILE A 102 25.41 -0.70 3.51
CA ILE A 102 24.65 -0.55 4.76
C ILE A 102 23.44 0.35 4.56
N LEU A 103 23.59 1.48 3.86
CA LEU A 103 22.50 2.45 3.70
C LEU A 103 21.28 1.84 2.96
N PRO A 104 21.44 1.15 1.82
CA PRO A 104 20.33 0.44 1.19
C PRO A 104 19.73 -0.64 2.07
N ALA A 105 20.55 -1.46 2.74
CA ALA A 105 20.06 -2.52 3.59
C ALA A 105 19.21 -1.98 4.75
N TRP A 106 19.65 -0.88 5.36
CA TRP A 106 18.91 -0.19 6.40
C TRP A 106 17.58 0.37 5.89
N LEU A 107 17.58 1.06 4.74
CA LEU A 107 16.36 1.62 4.15
C LEU A 107 15.36 0.53 3.75
N LEU A 108 15.83 -0.60 3.21
CA LEU A 108 14.99 -1.75 2.87
C LEU A 108 14.36 -2.37 4.12
N LEU A 109 15.15 -2.58 5.17
CA LEU A 109 14.65 -3.12 6.44
C LEU A 109 13.58 -2.20 7.05
N TRP A 110 13.84 -0.90 7.09
CA TRP A 110 12.87 0.09 7.53
C TRP A 110 11.60 0.10 6.67
N GLY A 111 11.74 0.01 5.34
CA GLY A 111 10.61 -0.06 4.41
C GLY A 111 9.76 -1.30 4.63
N VAL A 112 10.38 -2.46 4.84
CA VAL A 112 9.67 -3.72 5.19
C VAL A 112 8.94 -3.57 6.52
N GLN A 113 9.60 -3.04 7.55
CA GLN A 113 8.96 -2.77 8.84
C GLN A 113 7.75 -1.84 8.70
N ARG A 114 7.86 -0.79 7.86
CA ARG A 114 6.75 0.12 7.59
C ARG A 114 5.58 -0.58 6.90
N VAL A 115 5.84 -1.39 5.88
CA VAL A 115 4.80 -2.16 5.19
C VAL A 115 4.11 -3.13 6.15
N VAL A 116 4.90 -3.86 6.96
CA VAL A 116 4.35 -4.83 7.93
C VAL A 116 3.51 -4.14 9.00
N THR A 117 3.95 -3.01 9.53
CA THR A 117 3.18 -2.25 10.54
C THR A 117 1.86 -1.75 9.97
N VAL A 118 1.90 -1.07 8.82
CA VAL A 118 0.68 -0.53 8.18
C VAL A 118 -0.29 -1.64 7.75
N THR A 119 0.21 -2.77 7.25
CA THR A 119 -0.65 -3.89 6.84
C THR A 119 -1.30 -4.59 8.03
N ARG A 120 -0.59 -4.75 9.15
CA ARG A 120 -1.17 -5.27 10.40
C ARG A 120 -2.24 -4.34 10.99
N ASP A 121 -1.96 -3.04 11.03
CA ASP A 121 -2.92 -2.04 11.52
C ASP A 121 -4.14 -1.92 10.60
N SER A 122 -3.95 -2.04 9.29
CA SER A 122 -5.08 -2.07 8.34
C SER A 122 -5.88 -3.36 8.47
N ALA A 123 -5.22 -4.50 8.71
CA ALA A 123 -5.89 -5.77 8.91
C ALA A 123 -6.74 -5.75 10.17
N SER A 124 -6.26 -5.20 11.29
CA SER A 124 -7.01 -5.12 12.56
C SER A 124 -8.30 -4.29 12.48
N ILE A 125 -8.37 -3.30 11.59
CA ILE A 125 -9.60 -2.51 11.36
C ILE A 125 -10.67 -3.34 10.63
N PHE A 126 -10.27 -4.27 9.75
CA PHE A 126 -11.20 -5.08 8.96
C PHE A 126 -11.41 -6.49 9.51
N SER A 127 -10.47 -7.02 10.28
CA SER A 127 -10.71 -8.11 11.22
C SER A 127 -11.25 -7.48 12.49
N ALA A 128 -12.52 -7.08 12.45
CA ALA A 128 -13.29 -7.12 13.67
C ALA A 128 -13.05 -8.53 14.23
N ASN A 129 -12.28 -8.65 15.31
CA ASN A 129 -12.36 -9.81 16.18
C ASN A 129 -13.80 -9.80 16.69
N LEU A 130 -14.69 -10.37 15.89
CA LEU A 130 -15.97 -10.88 16.32
C LEU A 130 -15.64 -12.15 17.10
N GLU A 131 -14.86 -12.01 18.18
CA GLU A 131 -15.03 -12.93 19.29
C GLU A 131 -16.52 -12.85 19.65
N ASP A 132 -17.15 -13.98 19.97
CA ASP A 132 -18.55 -14.13 20.39
C ASP A 132 -18.89 -13.32 21.67
N SER A 133 -18.15 -12.25 21.95
CA SER A 133 -18.51 -11.17 22.86
C SER A 133 -19.77 -10.47 22.35
N GLU A 134 -20.79 -10.43 23.21
CA GLU A 134 -21.97 -9.61 23.01
C GLU A 134 -21.57 -8.18 22.64
N LEU A 135 -22.27 -7.60 21.66
CA LEU A 135 -22.05 -6.19 21.29
C LEU A 135 -22.08 -5.31 22.55
N PRO A 136 -21.15 -4.34 22.69
CA PRO A 136 -21.14 -3.43 23.81
C PRO A 136 -22.52 -2.81 24.06
N ARG A 137 -22.92 -2.65 25.33
CA ARG A 137 -24.29 -2.19 25.67
C ARG A 137 -24.59 -0.81 25.08
N ASP A 138 -23.55 0.00 24.93
CA ASP A 138 -23.50 1.33 24.33
C ASP A 138 -23.37 1.34 22.80
N TYR A 139 -23.40 0.19 22.13
CA TYR A 139 -23.40 0.13 20.68
C TYR A 139 -24.61 0.92 20.13
N PRO A 140 -24.42 1.87 19.20
CA PRO A 140 -25.48 2.72 18.70
C PRO A 140 -26.61 1.89 18.09
N ARG A 141 -27.76 1.85 18.78
CA ARG A 141 -28.98 1.20 18.33
C ARG A 141 -30.01 2.28 18.05
N GLY A 142 -30.30 2.48 16.77
CA GLY A 142 -31.44 3.30 16.36
C GLY A 142 -32.74 2.58 16.71
N THR A 143 -33.56 3.18 17.57
CA THR A 143 -34.95 2.77 17.79
C THR A 143 -35.93 3.47 16.85
N GLN A 144 -35.43 4.43 16.07
CA GLN A 144 -36.22 5.17 15.09
C GLN A 144 -36.49 4.30 13.87
N ALA A 145 -37.71 4.41 13.34
CA ALA A 145 -38.05 3.79 12.07
C ALA A 145 -37.16 4.36 10.95
N ALA A 146 -36.72 3.49 10.04
CA ALA A 146 -36.01 3.93 8.85
C ALA A 146 -36.88 4.91 8.04
N PRO A 147 -36.33 6.05 7.58
CA PRO A 147 -37.06 6.98 6.73
C PRO A 147 -37.63 6.28 5.49
N PRO A 148 -38.81 6.73 4.99
CA PRO A 148 -39.36 6.19 3.75
C PRO A 148 -38.38 6.41 2.60
N PHE A 149 -38.18 5.36 1.79
CA PHE A 149 -37.38 5.42 0.59
C PHE A 149 -38.09 4.73 -0.58
N VAL A 150 -37.76 5.19 -1.78
CA VAL A 150 -38.17 4.59 -3.04
C VAL A 150 -36.91 4.42 -3.87
N LEU A 151 -36.53 3.18 -4.11
CA LEU A 151 -35.32 2.79 -4.86
C LEU A 151 -35.70 1.88 -6.03
N VAL A 152 -34.74 1.61 -6.90
CA VAL A 152 -34.88 0.66 -8.00
C VAL A 152 -33.90 -0.48 -7.76
N ASP A 153 -34.38 -1.73 -7.88
CA ASP A 153 -33.55 -2.91 -7.73
C ASP A 153 -32.75 -3.23 -9.02
N GLN A 154 -31.94 -4.29 -8.98
CA GLN A 154 -31.14 -4.74 -10.11
C GLN A 154 -31.96 -5.26 -11.31
N HIS A 155 -33.27 -5.48 -11.14
CA HIS A 155 -34.19 -5.92 -12.19
C HIS A 155 -35.06 -4.77 -12.73
N GLY A 156 -34.83 -3.53 -12.27
CA GLY A 156 -35.63 -2.37 -12.67
C GLY A 156 -36.97 -2.25 -11.93
N GLN A 157 -37.21 -3.04 -10.89
CA GLN A 157 -38.42 -2.97 -10.07
C GLN A 157 -38.28 -1.91 -8.98
N THR A 158 -39.39 -1.23 -8.67
CA THR A 158 -39.43 -0.26 -7.58
C THR A 158 -39.50 -0.97 -6.23
N VAL A 159 -38.57 -0.64 -5.33
CA VAL A 159 -38.51 -1.16 -3.96
C VAL A 159 -38.72 -0.04 -2.96
N THR A 160 -39.54 -0.29 -1.94
CA THR A 160 -39.79 0.67 -0.84
C THR A 160 -39.52 0.03 0.51
N ASN A 161 -39.31 0.84 1.55
CA ASN A 161 -39.12 0.34 2.92
C ASN A 161 -40.32 -0.48 3.44
N GLN A 162 -41.54 -0.20 2.96
CA GLN A 162 -42.75 -0.95 3.33
C GLN A 162 -42.70 -2.41 2.87
N MET A 163 -42.06 -2.68 1.73
CA MET A 163 -41.92 -4.05 1.18
C MET A 163 -40.96 -4.92 2.00
N LEU A 164 -40.16 -4.30 2.87
CA LEU A 164 -39.16 -4.97 3.70
C LEU A 164 -39.66 -5.23 5.14
N LEU A 165 -40.89 -4.82 5.46
CA LEU A 165 -41.45 -5.00 6.80
C LEU A 165 -41.58 -6.49 7.15
N GLY A 166 -41.25 -6.81 8.41
CA GLY A 166 -41.26 -8.18 8.91
C GLY A 166 -40.04 -9.03 8.51
N GLN A 167 -39.14 -8.50 7.68
CA GLN A 167 -37.91 -9.18 7.27
C GLN A 167 -36.70 -8.62 8.02
N LYS A 168 -35.73 -9.48 8.34
CA LYS A 168 -34.41 -9.04 8.81
C LYS A 168 -33.60 -8.60 7.58
N VAL A 169 -33.37 -7.30 7.44
CA VAL A 169 -32.66 -6.71 6.30
C VAL A 169 -31.42 -5.97 6.77
N ILE A 170 -30.30 -6.21 6.07
CA ILE A 170 -29.10 -5.40 6.18
C ILE A 170 -29.10 -4.43 4.99
N LEU A 171 -29.27 -3.13 5.28
CA LEU A 171 -29.14 -2.07 4.28
C LEU A 171 -27.75 -1.44 4.40
N THR A 172 -26.99 -1.46 3.31
CA THR A 172 -25.67 -0.83 3.21
C THR A 172 -25.59 0.05 1.98
N PHE A 173 -24.72 1.06 2.03
CA PHE A 173 -24.47 1.96 0.92
C PHE A 173 -23.12 1.60 0.29
N ALA A 174 -23.16 1.15 -0.96
CA ALA A 174 -21.98 0.81 -1.73
C ALA A 174 -22.06 1.44 -3.11
N PHE A 175 -20.89 1.72 -3.70
CA PHE A 175 -20.76 2.29 -5.03
C PHE A 175 -20.01 1.33 -5.93
N SER A 176 -20.48 1.10 -7.15
CA SER A 176 -19.97 0.04 -8.04
C SER A 176 -18.51 0.23 -8.49
N HIS A 177 -18.00 1.47 -8.51
CA HIS A 177 -16.61 1.73 -8.89
C HIS A 177 -15.66 1.83 -7.68
N CYS A 178 -16.14 1.50 -6.49
CA CYS A 178 -15.33 1.45 -5.28
C CYS A 178 -14.42 0.21 -5.32
N GLN A 179 -13.13 0.41 -5.52
CA GLN A 179 -12.18 -0.70 -5.73
C GLN A 179 -11.60 -1.29 -4.44
N SER A 180 -11.84 -0.68 -3.28
CA SER A 180 -11.10 -1.00 -2.04
C SER A 180 -11.98 -1.45 -0.88
N VAL A 181 -12.81 -0.56 -0.34
CA VAL A 181 -13.58 -0.80 0.89
C VAL A 181 -14.85 -1.60 0.59
N CYS A 182 -15.57 -1.23 -0.47
CA CYS A 182 -16.88 -1.81 -0.77
C CYS A 182 -16.83 -3.31 -1.10
N PRO A 183 -15.87 -3.82 -1.90
CA PRO A 183 -15.78 -5.26 -2.17
C PRO A 183 -15.54 -6.08 -0.90
N ARG A 184 -14.71 -5.57 0.02
CA ARG A 184 -14.45 -6.22 1.31
C ARG A 184 -15.67 -6.18 2.22
N LEU A 185 -16.32 -5.03 2.35
CA LEU A 185 -17.55 -4.90 3.13
C LEU A 185 -18.62 -5.88 2.64
N LEU A 186 -18.86 -5.94 1.33
CA LEU A 186 -19.85 -6.84 0.75
C LEU A 186 -19.51 -8.32 0.98
N ALA A 187 -18.22 -8.70 0.89
CA ALA A 187 -17.78 -10.05 1.21
C ALA A 187 -17.99 -10.42 2.69
N THR A 188 -17.74 -9.49 3.62
CA THR A 188 -18.02 -9.68 5.05
C THR A 188 -19.52 -9.86 5.32
N LEU A 189 -20.36 -9.07 4.66
CA LEU A 189 -21.82 -9.18 4.79
C LEU A 189 -22.35 -10.51 4.24
N ASP A 190 -21.84 -10.96 3.09
CA ASP A 190 -22.23 -12.25 2.50
C ASP A 190 -21.88 -13.43 3.40
N HIS A 191 -20.69 -13.41 4.01
CA HIS A 191 -20.26 -14.40 4.99
C HIS A 191 -21.19 -14.40 6.24
N ALA A 192 -21.51 -13.23 6.78
CA ALA A 192 -22.40 -13.10 7.94
C ALA A 192 -23.83 -13.59 7.66
N LEU A 193 -24.36 -13.30 6.47
CA LEU A 193 -25.68 -13.77 6.04
C LEU A 193 -25.74 -15.30 5.89
N THR A 194 -24.66 -15.90 5.40
CA THR A 194 -24.54 -17.36 5.26
C THR A 194 -24.48 -18.05 6.62
N ASP A 195 -23.69 -17.51 7.56
CA ASP A 195 -23.61 -18.02 8.93
C ASP A 195 -24.98 -17.95 9.65
N THR A 196 -25.66 -16.81 9.53
CA THR A 196 -26.98 -16.61 10.16
C THR A 196 -28.05 -17.56 9.61
N ARG A 197 -27.98 -17.95 8.33
CA ARG A 197 -28.90 -18.95 7.75
C ARG A 197 -28.61 -20.38 8.19
N SER A 198 -27.40 -20.66 8.67
CA SER A 198 -26.98 -22.00 9.07
C SER A 198 -27.28 -22.35 10.53
N ARG A 199 -27.58 -21.34 11.37
CA ARG A 199 -28.03 -21.54 12.75
C ARG A 199 -29.55 -21.85 12.77
N PRO A 200 -29.97 -22.99 13.37
CA PRO A 200 -31.37 -23.45 13.38
C PRO A 200 -32.31 -22.59 14.22
#